data_AF-A0A5N5I7J4-F1
#
_entry.id   AF-A0A5N5I7J4-F1
#
_cell.length_a   1.000
_cell.length_b   1.000
_cell.length_c   1.000
_cell.angle_alpha   90.00
_cell.angle_beta   90.00
_cell.angle_gamma   90.00
#
_symmetry.space_group_name_H-M   'P 1'
#
loop_
_entity.id
_entity.type
_entity.pdbx_description
1 polymer ?
#
loop_
_entity_poly.entity_id
_entity_poly.type
_entity_poly.pdbx_seq_one_letter_code
_entity_poly.pdbx_strand_id
1 'polypeptide(L)'
;MVSFEGVKRFKLKDLLRASVEMLGKCGFGMAYKAVLYDGNVVAVKRLNDAQIGGKTQFEQHMAVLGRLSHPNIVSLRAYYFAREEKLLVYDYMPNGCPFG
;
A
#
# COMPACT_ATOMS: atom_id res chain seq x y z
N MET A 1 -11.09 -0.51 3.24
CA MET A 1 -9.99 -0.16 2.31
C MET A 1 -10.57 0.76 1.26
N VAL A 2 -9.83 1.79 0.86
CA VAL A 2 -10.20 2.73 -0.20
C VAL A 2 -9.27 2.47 -1.38
N SER A 3 -9.83 2.32 -2.59
CA SER A 3 -9.08 2.05 -3.81
C SER A 3 -9.22 3.20 -4.78
N PHE A 4 -8.17 3.53 -5.52
CA PHE A 4 -8.18 4.60 -6.51
C PHE A 4 -8.80 4.13 -7.84
N GLU A 5 -9.39 5.07 -8.59
CA GLU A 5 -10.04 4.79 -9.88
C GLU A 5 -9.02 4.42 -10.97
N GLY A 6 -9.44 3.61 -11.95
CA GLY A 6 -8.56 3.12 -13.02
C GLY A 6 -7.63 1.96 -12.63
N VAL A 7 -7.65 1.54 -11.36
CA VAL A 7 -6.82 0.45 -10.85
C VAL A 7 -7.65 -0.82 -10.61
N LYS A 8 -7.07 -2.00 -10.87
CA LYS A 8 -7.73 -3.28 -10.62
C LYS A 8 -8.13 -3.38 -9.15
N ARG A 9 -9.44 -3.47 -8.90
CA ARG A 9 -10.02 -3.46 -7.55
C ARG A 9 -9.79 -4.81 -6.87
N PHE A 10 -9.40 -4.76 -5.61
CA PHE A 10 -9.35 -5.89 -4.69
C PHE A 10 -9.94 -5.45 -3.35
N LYS A 11 -10.30 -6.41 -2.50
CA LYS A 11 -10.88 -6.18 -1.18
C LYS A 11 -9.83 -6.52 -0.11
N LEU A 12 -10.02 -6.00 1.10
CA LEU A 12 -9.13 -6.32 2.24
C LEU A 12 -9.02 -7.84 2.47
N LYS A 13 -10.14 -8.57 2.33
CA LYS A 13 -10.15 -10.03 2.43
C LYS A 13 -9.23 -10.75 1.44
N ASP A 14 -8.95 -10.13 0.29
CA ASP A 14 -8.09 -10.71 -0.74
C ASP A 14 -6.62 -10.56 -0.32
N LEU A 15 -6.26 -9.45 0.34
CA LEU A 15 -4.95 -9.28 0.97
C LEU A 15 -4.74 -10.25 2.13
N LEU A 16 -5.77 -10.47 2.96
CA LEU A 16 -5.68 -11.38 4.11
C LEU A 16 -5.50 -12.85 3.70
N ARG A 17 -5.90 -13.20 2.48
CA ARG A 17 -5.75 -14.55 1.90
C ARG A 17 -4.53 -14.68 1.00
N ALA A 18 -3.82 -13.58 0.75
CA ALA A 18 -2.68 -13.56 -0.15
C ALA A 18 -1.49 -14.29 0.47
N SER A 19 -0.66 -14.90 -0.38
CA SER A 19 0.67 -15.33 0.04
C SER A 19 1.55 -14.09 0.18
N VAL A 20 2.22 -13.94 1.32
CA VAL A 20 3.03 -12.75 1.63
C VAL A 20 4.49 -13.11 1.85
N GLU A 21 5.37 -12.33 1.24
CA GLU A 21 6.82 -12.40 1.38
C GLU A 21 7.30 -11.08 2.01
N MET A 22 8.03 -11.16 3.13
CA MET A 22 8.56 -9.97 3.78
C MET A 22 9.75 -9.44 2.99
N LEU A 23 9.65 -8.20 2.51
CA LEU A 23 10.74 -7.51 1.80
C LEU A 23 11.70 -6.80 2.77
N GLY A 24 11.21 -6.49 3.98
CA GLY A 24 11.99 -5.90 5.06
C GLY A 24 11.52 -4.50 5.46
N LYS A 25 12.33 -3.81 6.25
CA LYS A 25 12.06 -2.45 6.73
C LYS A 25 12.25 -1.45 5.58
N CYS A 26 11.26 -0.60 5.34
CA CYS A 26 11.36 0.45 4.34
C CYS A 26 10.76 1.77 4.86
N GLY A 27 11.60 2.77 5.06
CA GLY A 27 11.23 4.07 5.62
C GLY A 27 10.46 3.93 6.94
N PHE A 28 9.25 4.48 6.98
CA PHE A 28 8.37 4.53 8.16
C PHE A 28 7.58 3.23 8.45
N GLY A 29 8.07 2.07 8.01
CA GLY A 29 7.33 0.83 8.17
C GLY A 29 7.99 -0.43 7.63
N MET A 30 7.19 -1.48 7.50
CA MET A 30 7.57 -2.77 6.90
C MET A 30 6.91 -2.93 5.53
N ALA A 31 7.68 -3.44 4.58
CA ALA A 31 7.21 -3.74 3.23
C ALA A 31 7.06 -5.24 3.02
N TYR A 32 6.00 -5.61 2.32
CA TYR A 32 5.64 -6.98 1.98
C TYR A 32 5.28 -7.06 0.51
N LYS A 33 5.61 -8.16 -0.14
CA LYS A 33 5.09 -8.54 -1.44
C LYS A 33 3.94 -9.50 -1.21
N ALA A 34 2.77 -9.20 -1.77
CA ALA A 34 1.58 -10.03 -1.65
C ALA A 34 1.16 -10.54 -3.03
N VAL A 35 1.00 -11.87 -3.14
CA VAL A 35 0.47 -12.53 -4.33
C VAL A 35 -1.01 -12.82 -4.07
N LEU A 36 -1.88 -12.08 -4.76
CA LEU A 36 -3.32 -12.24 -4.69
C LEU A 36 -3.75 -13.54 -5.39
N TYR A 37 -4.93 -14.03 -5.04
CA TYR A 37 -5.47 -15.29 -5.57
C TYR A 37 -5.62 -15.30 -7.11
N ASP A 38 -5.86 -14.14 -7.71
CA ASP A 38 -5.96 -13.99 -9.17
C ASP A 38 -4.60 -13.82 -9.86
N GLY A 39 -3.50 -14.10 -9.15
CA GLY A 39 -2.13 -14.01 -9.66
C GLY A 39 -1.54 -12.60 -9.68
N ASN A 40 -2.30 -11.56 -9.33
CA ASN A 40 -1.74 -10.21 -9.26
C ASN A 40 -0.76 -10.10 -8.10
N VAL A 41 0.37 -9.46 -8.34
CA VAL A 41 1.34 -9.15 -7.30
C VAL A 41 1.23 -7.67 -6.93
N VAL A 42 1.11 -7.39 -5.63
CA VAL A 42 1.09 -6.03 -5.08
C VAL A 42 2.12 -5.89 -3.98
N ALA A 43 2.61 -4.67 -3.76
CA ALA A 43 3.43 -4.36 -2.61
C ALA A 43 2.58 -3.72 -1.52
N VAL A 44 2.67 -4.21 -0.29
CA VAL A 44 1.96 -3.70 0.88
C VAL A 44 2.97 -3.08 1.83
N LYS A 45 2.80 -1.81 2.15
CA LYS A 45 3.58 -1.10 3.17
C LYS A 45 2.72 -0.92 4.41
N ARG A 46 3.10 -1.57 5.50
CA ARG A 46 2.51 -1.39 6.83
C ARG A 46 3.23 -0.25 7.52
N LEU A 47 2.48 0.79 7.88
CA LEU A 47 3.04 1.98 8.51
C LEU A 47 3.02 1.85 10.04
N ASN A 48 4.00 2.48 10.70
CA ASN A 48 4.05 2.54 12.16
C ASN A 48 3.10 3.63 12.69
N ASP A 49 2.33 3.32 13.74
CA ASP A 49 1.32 4.21 14.32
C ASP A 49 1.89 5.54 14.83
N ALA A 50 3.14 5.55 15.31
CA ALA A 50 3.77 6.72 15.90
C ALA A 50 4.01 7.89 14.92
N GLN A 51 3.80 7.69 13.62
CA GLN A 51 4.19 8.64 12.57
C GLN A 51 3.02 9.15 11.72
N ILE A 52 1.78 8.77 12.07
CA ILE A 52 0.61 9.14 11.28
C ILE A 52 -0.32 9.99 12.14
N GLY A 53 -0.63 11.18 11.65
CA GLY A 53 -1.61 12.08 12.27
C GLY A 53 -3.03 11.52 12.31
N GLY A 54 -4.01 12.39 12.51
CA GLY A 54 -5.42 11.98 12.53
C GLY A 54 -5.88 11.37 11.20
N LYS A 55 -6.98 10.61 11.22
CA LYS A 55 -7.61 9.99 10.02
C LYS A 55 -7.74 10.99 8.86
N THR A 56 -8.22 12.21 9.14
CA THR A 56 -8.41 13.26 8.13
C THR A 56 -7.12 13.64 7.42
N GLN A 57 -6.02 13.83 8.16
CA GLN A 57 -4.71 14.16 7.58
C GLN A 57 -4.16 13.00 6.77
N PHE A 58 -4.37 11.76 7.23
CA PHE A 58 -3.98 10.58 6.48
C PHE A 58 -4.74 10.50 5.15
N GLU A 59 -6.06 10.62 5.16
CA GLU A 59 -6.90 10.56 3.95
C GLU A 59 -6.55 11.68 2.96
N GLN A 60 -6.26 12.89 3.44
CA GLN A 60 -5.77 14.00 2.61
C GLN A 60 -4.44 13.67 1.92
N HIS A 61 -3.46 13.14 2.66
CA HIS A 61 -2.19 12.72 2.07
C HIS A 61 -2.39 11.60 1.04
N MET A 62 -3.24 10.61 1.34
CA MET A 62 -3.52 9.53 0.40
C MET A 62 -4.22 10.01 -0.86
N ALA A 63 -5.12 10.99 -0.76
CA ALA A 63 -5.76 11.59 -1.92
C ALA A 63 -4.76 12.28 -2.86
N VAL A 64 -3.71 12.90 -2.31
CA VAL A 64 -2.60 13.46 -3.11
C VAL A 64 -1.76 12.34 -3.71
N LEU A 65 -1.30 11.38 -2.90
CA LEU A 65 -0.45 10.28 -3.36
C LEU A 65 -1.11 9.41 -4.44
N GLY A 66 -2.41 9.15 -4.33
CA GLY A 66 -3.15 8.36 -5.32
C GLY A 66 -3.36 9.08 -6.66
N ARG A 67 -3.08 10.38 -6.73
CA ARG A 67 -3.08 11.16 -7.99
C ARG A 67 -1.69 11.29 -8.59
N LEU A 68 -0.63 10.94 -7.86
CA LEU A 68 0.73 10.96 -8.38
C LEU A 68 0.92 9.80 -9.36
N SER A 69 1.17 10.15 -10.61
CA SER A 69 1.57 9.21 -11.66
C SER A 69 2.84 9.74 -12.30
N HIS A 70 3.95 9.07 -12.05
CA HIS A 70 5.25 9.42 -12.62
C HIS A 70 6.05 8.13 -12.88
N PRO A 71 6.83 8.04 -13.97
CA PRO A 71 7.58 6.83 -14.30
C PRO A 71 8.49 6.28 -13.19
N ASN A 72 8.98 7.16 -12.32
CA ASN A 72 9.86 6.80 -11.20
C ASN A 72 9.12 6.68 -9.85
N ILE A 73 7.80 6.82 -9.82
CA ILE A 73 7.00 6.75 -8.60
C ILE A 73 5.98 5.62 -8.75
N VAL A 74 6.02 4.68 -7.83
CA VAL A 74 5.07 3.58 -7.83
C VAL A 74 3.69 4.09 -7.42
N SER A 75 2.71 3.82 -8.28
CA SER A 75 1.34 4.29 -8.10
C SER A 75 0.66 3.61 -6.90
N LEU A 76 0.05 4.43 -6.04
CA LEU A 76 -0.73 3.96 -4.90
C LEU A 76 -2.07 3.42 -5.42
N ARG A 77 -2.32 2.12 -5.24
CA ARG A 77 -3.55 1.44 -5.68
C ARG A 77 -4.68 1.56 -4.67
N ALA A 78 -4.34 1.47 -3.39
CA ALA A 78 -5.30 1.49 -2.30
C ALA A 78 -4.64 1.81 -0.96
N TYR A 79 -5.45 2.20 0.02
CA TYR A 79 -5.04 2.29 1.41
C TYR A 79 -6.08 1.70 2.36
N TYR A 80 -5.61 1.25 3.51
CA TYR A 80 -6.44 0.85 4.63
C TYR A 80 -6.05 1.67 5.85
N PHE A 81 -7.05 2.21 6.54
CA PHE A 81 -6.87 2.95 7.78
C PHE A 81 -7.81 2.38 8.83
N ALA A 82 -7.23 1.85 9.89
CA ALA A 82 -7.88 1.45 11.12
C ALA A 82 -7.10 2.02 12.31
N ARG A 83 -7.69 1.92 13.50
CA ARG A 83 -7.09 2.44 14.74
C ARG A 83 -5.68 1.90 14.96
N GLU A 84 -5.50 0.60 14.83
CA GLU A 84 -4.26 -0.15 15.13
C GLU A 84 -3.47 -0.55 13.87
N GLU A 85 -4.01 -0.30 12.68
CA GLU A 85 -3.40 -0.77 11.45
C GLU A 85 -3.63 0.19 10.29
N LYS A 86 -2.53 0.50 9.59
CA LYS A 86 -2.52 1.39 8.44
C LYS A 86 -1.67 0.75 7.35
N LEU A 87 -2.29 0.49 6.20
CA LEU A 87 -1.67 -0.19 5.07
C LEU A 87 -1.75 0.69 3.84
N LEU A 88 -0.66 0.74 3.10
CA LEU A 88 -0.61 1.29 1.75
C LEU A 88 -0.36 0.16 0.77
N VAL A 89 -1.08 0.17 -0.35
CA VAL A 89 -0.96 -0.88 -1.36
C VAL A 89 -0.57 -0.25 -2.68
N TYR A 90 0.50 -0.77 -3.27
CA TYR A 90 1.15 -0.26 -4.47
C TYR A 90 1.29 -1.36 -5.52
N ASP A 91 1.54 -0.97 -6.76
CA ASP A 91 2.01 -1.92 -7.76
C ASP A 91 3.36 -2.51 -7.32
N TYR A 92 3.56 -3.81 -7.55
CA TYR A 92 4.83 -4.44 -7.22
C TYR A 92 5.87 -4.13 -8.30
N MET A 93 7.00 -3.55 -7.89
CA MET A 93 8.18 -3.41 -8.73
C MET A 93 9.28 -4.38 -8.26
N PRO A 94 9.89 -5.18 -9.15
CA PRO A 94 10.89 -6.17 -8.77
C PRO A 94 12.25 -5.56 -8.35
N ASN A 95 12.50 -4.28 -8.64
CA ASN A 95 13.82 -3.64 -8.47
C ASN A 95 14.08 -3.05 -7.05
N GLY A 96 13.63 -3.74 -6.00
CA GLY A 96 13.81 -3.30 -4.61
C GLY A 96 12.71 -2.35 -4.11
N CYS A 97 12.83 -1.90 -2.85
CA CYS A 97 11.81 -1.10 -2.17
C CYS A 97 11.67 0.31 -2.79
N PRO A 98 10.57 0.63 -3.49
CA PRO A 98 10.38 1.93 -4.13
C PRO A 98 9.90 3.02 -3.16
N PHE A 99 9.90 2.76 -1.85
CA PHE A 99 9.25 3.59 -0.83
C PHE A 99 10.20 4.51 -0.07
N GLY A 100 11.27 4.96 -0.74
CA GLY A 100 12.21 5.96 -0.25
C GLY A 100 11.59 7.34 -0.12
#